data_AF-D3S0J5-F1
#
_entry.id   AF-D3S0J5-F1
#
_cell.length_a   1.000
_cell.length_b   1.000
_cell.length_c   1.000
_cell.angle_alpha   90.00
_cell.angle_beta   90.00
_cell.angle_gamma   90.00
#
_symmetry.space_group_name_H-M   'P 1'
#
loop_
_entity.id
_entity.type
_entity.pdbx_description
1 polymer ?
#
loop_
_entity_poly.entity_id
_entity_poly.type
_entity_poly.pdbx_seq_one_letter_code
_entity_poly.pdbx_strand_id
1 'polypeptide(L)'
;MIGIYSNLYYPTRWVPLKRRGLGWHRCCKVYEEHRCVASCGLAEGKILEVVLDVKGCNLNCKYCWGWKIRFENSEVRKMPEEVVKDVLCQIERVSHDRLVKKRKYRVGVVRFTGNEPTLQWDHILEVLKLLDKSDEAEKLKVIIETNGILAGMGKINFQELEKLENLRVDVDVSFKGVNYEQFEWLSSTPKKLFRYQIEGFVRMFDYFEGNERINVNPVLGINHEENYCVRRDGREYFMKVEIIDAKGNKLDFYDYSKDFEELVLSRKELRYDEAPFREYFGINRERARQVVAVVYKGKRYLNVLPSEVVELVEENS
;
A
#
# COMPACT_ATOMS: atom_id res chain seq x y z
N MET A 1 -5.98 17.04 -16.83
CA MET A 1 -5.98 15.56 -16.82
C MET A 1 -6.72 15.08 -15.59
N ILE A 2 -7.70 14.18 -15.72
CA ILE A 2 -8.54 13.71 -14.60
C ILE A 2 -7.94 12.43 -14.00
N GLY A 3 -7.72 12.42 -12.69
CA GLY A 3 -7.33 11.24 -11.93
C GLY A 3 -8.53 10.43 -11.47
N ILE A 4 -8.31 9.14 -11.24
CA ILE A 4 -9.36 8.18 -10.86
C ILE A 4 -8.97 7.54 -9.52
N TYR A 5 -9.78 7.79 -8.51
CA TYR A 5 -9.56 7.37 -7.13
C TYR A 5 -10.71 6.51 -6.63
N SER A 6 -10.51 5.94 -5.45
CA SER A 6 -11.52 5.31 -4.64
C SER A 6 -11.49 5.87 -3.22
N ASN A 7 -12.64 5.92 -2.58
CA ASN A 7 -12.80 6.28 -1.18
C ASN A 7 -13.32 5.09 -0.35
N LEU A 8 -13.27 3.86 -0.88
CA LEU A 8 -13.90 2.68 -0.27
C LEU A 8 -13.46 2.48 1.18
N TYR A 9 -12.17 2.67 1.46
CA TYR A 9 -11.58 2.47 2.78
C TYR A 9 -11.54 3.72 3.64
N TYR A 10 -12.07 4.85 3.14
CA TYR A 10 -12.08 6.11 3.86
C TYR A 10 -12.54 5.90 5.31
N PRO A 11 -13.67 5.22 5.63
CA PRO A 11 -14.11 5.04 7.02
C PRO A 11 -13.21 4.12 7.88
N THR A 12 -12.47 3.22 7.26
CA THR A 12 -11.65 2.21 7.96
C THR A 12 -10.25 2.72 8.30
N ARG A 13 -9.71 3.66 7.53
CA ARG A 13 -8.35 4.22 7.71
C ARG A 13 -8.20 4.96 9.05
N TRP A 14 -9.28 5.47 9.63
CA TRP A 14 -9.26 6.11 10.97
C TRP A 14 -9.27 5.11 12.15
N VAL A 15 -9.55 3.82 11.93
CA VAL A 15 -9.68 2.83 13.02
C VAL A 15 -8.42 2.77 13.90
N PRO A 16 -7.18 2.72 13.35
CA PRO A 16 -5.96 2.78 14.14
C PRO A 16 -5.82 4.06 14.98
N LEU A 17 -6.37 5.18 14.49
CA LEU A 17 -6.33 6.49 15.15
C LEU A 17 -7.34 6.54 16.29
N LYS A 18 -8.56 6.02 16.07
CA LYS A 18 -9.59 5.87 17.10
C LYS A 18 -9.11 4.98 18.25
N ARG A 19 -8.44 3.86 17.94
CA ARG A 19 -7.82 2.98 18.95
C ARG A 19 -6.74 3.70 19.77
N ARG A 20 -6.09 4.70 19.19
CA ARG A 20 -5.14 5.60 19.86
C ARG A 20 -5.80 6.82 20.50
N GLY A 21 -7.13 6.83 20.63
CA GLY A 21 -7.90 7.92 21.23
C GLY A 21 -7.77 9.26 20.52
N LEU A 22 -7.58 9.26 19.20
CA LEU A 22 -7.66 10.44 18.32
C LEU A 22 -9.07 10.48 17.69
N GLY A 23 -9.63 11.66 17.37
CA GLY A 23 -11.02 11.68 16.90
C GLY A 23 -11.60 13.00 16.38
N TRP A 24 -11.18 13.40 15.18
CA TRP A 24 -11.80 14.50 14.41
C TRP A 24 -12.83 14.01 13.38
N HIS A 25 -12.64 12.80 12.85
CA HIS A 25 -13.64 12.14 12.00
C HIS A 25 -14.52 11.24 12.87
N ARG A 26 -15.46 11.86 13.59
CA ARG A 26 -16.51 11.16 14.37
C ARG A 26 -17.68 10.74 13.48
N CYS A 27 -17.43 10.32 12.25
CA CYS A 27 -18.49 9.69 11.47
C CYS A 27 -18.72 8.30 12.09
N CYS A 28 -19.85 8.14 12.78
CA CYS A 28 -20.26 6.87 13.37
C CYS A 28 -20.86 5.91 12.32
N LYS A 29 -20.99 6.34 11.06
CA LYS A 29 -21.46 5.51 9.96
C LYS A 29 -20.28 4.74 9.38
N VAL A 30 -20.45 3.42 9.25
CA VAL A 30 -19.40 2.52 8.72
C VAL A 30 -19.13 2.81 7.23
N TYR A 31 -20.12 3.34 6.51
CA TYR A 31 -20.02 3.74 5.11
C TYR A 31 -20.92 4.96 4.87
N GLU A 32 -20.31 6.11 4.57
CA GLU A 32 -21.02 7.29 4.07
C GLU A 32 -20.33 7.68 2.76
N GLU A 33 -21.11 7.82 1.67
CA GLU A 33 -20.54 8.23 0.39
C GLU A 33 -20.02 9.66 0.51
N HIS A 34 -18.69 9.82 0.45
CA HIS A 34 -18.05 11.12 0.57
C HIS A 34 -17.09 11.33 -0.60
N ARG A 35 -17.29 12.37 -1.42
CA ARG A 35 -16.46 12.58 -2.63
C ARG A 35 -14.99 12.96 -2.35
N CYS A 36 -14.58 13.10 -1.10
CA CYS A 36 -13.16 13.31 -0.77
C CYS A 36 -12.36 12.04 -1.01
N VAL A 37 -11.18 12.21 -1.61
CA VAL A 37 -10.22 11.13 -1.88
C VAL A 37 -9.13 11.04 -0.80
N ALA A 38 -8.98 12.09 0.03
CA ALA A 38 -7.97 12.18 1.08
C ALA A 38 -8.45 11.56 2.39
N SER A 39 -8.13 10.28 2.61
CA SER A 39 -8.33 9.62 3.90
C SER A 39 -7.13 9.85 4.84
N CYS A 40 -7.24 9.56 6.13
CA CYS A 40 -6.11 9.66 7.06
C CYS A 40 -5.78 8.32 7.71
N GLY A 41 -4.48 8.01 7.74
CA GLY A 41 -3.91 6.83 8.38
C GLY A 41 -2.81 7.17 9.37
N LEU A 42 -2.11 6.14 9.82
CA LEU A 42 -0.94 6.24 10.67
C LEU A 42 0.28 5.84 9.84
N ALA A 43 1.26 6.74 9.71
CA ALA A 43 2.50 6.43 9.03
C ALA A 43 3.46 5.70 10.00
N GLU A 44 3.95 6.41 11.02
CA GLU A 44 4.88 5.85 11.99
C GLU A 44 4.85 6.67 13.29
N GLY A 45 4.85 6.00 14.45
CA GLY A 45 4.89 6.65 15.75
C GLY A 45 3.77 7.69 15.95
N LYS A 46 4.13 8.98 15.92
CA LYS A 46 3.20 10.13 16.03
C LYS A 46 2.99 10.87 14.70
N ILE A 47 3.50 10.34 13.61
CA ILE A 47 3.32 10.86 12.25
C ILE A 47 2.09 10.19 11.63
N LEU A 48 1.15 11.03 11.22
CA LEU A 48 -0.04 10.66 10.48
C LEU A 48 0.21 10.84 8.98
N GLU A 49 -0.55 10.11 8.18
CA GLU A 49 -0.53 10.21 6.73
C GLU A 49 -1.91 10.61 6.19
N VAL A 50 -1.91 11.35 5.09
CA VAL A 50 -3.06 11.42 4.18
C VAL A 50 -2.86 10.37 3.09
N VAL A 51 -3.85 9.51 2.89
CA VAL A 51 -3.76 8.38 1.96
C VAL A 51 -4.75 8.57 0.82
N LEU A 52 -4.23 8.48 -0.40
CA LEU A 52 -4.93 8.58 -1.67
C LEU A 52 -4.94 7.19 -2.32
N ASP A 53 -6.08 6.52 -2.28
CA ASP A 53 -6.27 5.21 -2.89
C ASP A 53 -6.58 5.39 -4.39
N VAL A 54 -5.58 5.20 -5.25
CA VAL A 54 -5.76 5.25 -6.71
C VAL A 54 -6.51 4.02 -7.19
N LYS A 55 -7.33 4.20 -8.23
CA LYS A 55 -8.11 3.11 -8.82
C LYS A 55 -7.52 2.69 -10.17
N GLY A 56 -7.35 1.39 -10.34
CA GLY A 56 -6.83 0.77 -11.56
C GLY A 56 -5.43 0.17 -11.36
N CYS A 57 -5.22 -1.05 -11.85
CA CYS A 57 -3.95 -1.77 -11.76
C CYS A 57 -3.68 -2.56 -13.04
N ASN A 58 -2.42 -2.74 -13.40
CA ASN A 58 -1.95 -3.62 -14.48
C ASN A 58 -1.52 -5.02 -13.99
N LEU A 59 -1.63 -5.30 -12.68
CA LEU A 59 -1.44 -6.62 -12.08
C LEU A 59 -2.76 -7.17 -11.54
N ASN A 60 -2.82 -8.47 -11.20
CA ASN A 60 -4.01 -9.10 -10.62
C ASN A 60 -3.68 -9.97 -9.39
N CYS A 61 -2.91 -9.39 -8.45
CA CYS A 61 -2.38 -10.13 -7.32
C CYS A 61 -3.48 -10.80 -6.48
N LYS A 62 -3.25 -12.06 -6.11
CA LYS A 62 -4.25 -12.90 -5.42
C LYS A 62 -4.61 -12.40 -4.03
N TYR A 63 -3.68 -11.72 -3.37
CA TYR A 63 -3.79 -11.17 -2.02
C TYR A 63 -4.04 -9.65 -2.00
N CYS A 64 -4.31 -9.03 -3.16
CA CYS A 64 -4.42 -7.57 -3.26
C CYS A 64 -5.56 -7.03 -2.38
N TRP A 65 -5.22 -6.22 -1.38
CA TRP A 65 -6.20 -5.52 -0.55
C TRP A 65 -6.97 -4.45 -1.33
N GLY A 66 -6.42 -3.97 -2.45
CA GLY A 66 -7.08 -3.05 -3.37
C GLY A 66 -8.00 -3.71 -4.39
N TRP A 67 -8.36 -5.01 -4.25
CA TRP A 67 -9.17 -5.71 -5.24
C TRP A 67 -10.58 -5.09 -5.39
N LYS A 68 -11.28 -4.81 -4.27
CA LYS A 68 -12.59 -4.12 -4.34
C LYS A 68 -12.49 -2.67 -4.81
N ILE A 69 -11.41 -1.96 -4.48
CA ILE A 69 -11.14 -0.63 -5.04
C ILE A 69 -11.16 -0.70 -6.57
N ARG A 70 -10.44 -1.69 -7.13
CA ARG A 70 -10.31 -1.87 -8.57
C ARG A 70 -11.64 -2.26 -9.23
N PHE A 71 -12.30 -3.30 -8.72
CA PHE A 71 -13.38 -3.98 -9.45
C PHE A 71 -14.81 -3.63 -9.00
N GLU A 72 -15.03 -3.28 -7.72
CA GLU A 72 -16.39 -3.16 -7.16
C GLU A 72 -16.80 -1.72 -6.81
N ASN A 73 -15.85 -0.90 -6.37
CA ASN A 73 -16.16 0.46 -5.91
C ASN A 73 -16.39 1.44 -7.07
N SER A 74 -17.20 2.47 -6.85
CA SER A 74 -17.41 3.56 -7.81
C SER A 74 -16.15 4.41 -8.01
N GLU A 75 -16.01 4.98 -9.21
CA GLU A 75 -14.91 5.91 -9.50
C GLU A 75 -15.16 7.27 -8.84
N VAL A 76 -14.14 7.82 -8.19
CA VAL A 76 -14.08 9.24 -7.83
C VAL A 76 -13.12 9.92 -8.80
N ARG A 77 -13.67 10.77 -9.68
CA ARG A 77 -12.91 11.50 -10.70
C ARG A 77 -12.59 12.90 -10.20
N LYS A 78 -11.30 13.28 -10.24
CA LYS A 78 -10.84 14.60 -9.77
C LYS A 78 -9.75 15.20 -10.63
N MET A 79 -9.82 16.51 -10.81
CA MET A 79 -8.72 17.32 -11.32
C MET A 79 -7.62 17.47 -10.25
N PRO A 80 -6.35 17.73 -10.63
CA PRO A 80 -5.25 17.85 -9.68
C PRO A 80 -5.51 18.86 -8.56
N GLU A 81 -6.11 20.00 -8.88
CA GLU A 81 -6.45 21.07 -7.94
C GLU A 81 -7.49 20.60 -6.90
N GLU A 82 -8.44 19.76 -7.31
CA GLU A 82 -9.44 19.17 -6.41
C GLU A 82 -8.82 18.14 -5.47
N VAL A 83 -7.81 17.39 -5.92
CA VAL A 83 -7.06 16.45 -5.08
C VAL A 83 -6.22 17.22 -4.05
N VAL A 84 -5.51 18.27 -4.47
CA VAL A 84 -4.75 19.11 -3.54
C VAL A 84 -5.66 19.78 -2.52
N LYS A 85 -6.83 20.29 -2.95
CA LYS A 85 -7.83 20.85 -2.04
C LYS A 85 -8.29 19.83 -0.98
N ASP A 86 -8.56 18.60 -1.39
CA ASP A 86 -8.92 17.53 -0.46
C ASP A 86 -7.79 17.25 0.54
N VAL A 87 -6.55 17.13 0.07
CA VAL A 87 -5.36 16.86 0.89
C VAL A 87 -5.16 17.98 1.92
N LEU A 88 -5.15 19.24 1.48
CA LEU A 88 -4.94 20.40 2.37
C LEU A 88 -6.09 20.55 3.37
N CYS A 89 -7.34 20.41 2.92
CA CYS A 89 -8.50 20.42 3.81
C CYS A 89 -8.39 19.31 4.87
N GLN A 90 -7.94 18.12 4.47
CA GLN A 90 -7.76 17.02 5.39
C GLN A 90 -6.66 17.30 6.41
N ILE A 91 -5.49 17.79 5.97
CA ILE A 91 -4.39 18.21 6.84
C ILE A 91 -4.84 19.25 7.85
N GLU A 92 -5.57 20.28 7.39
CA GLU A 92 -6.11 21.33 8.24
C GLU A 92 -7.05 20.75 9.31
N ARG A 93 -8.01 19.91 8.90
CA ARG A 93 -8.97 19.27 9.82
C ARG A 93 -8.29 18.40 10.86
N VAL A 94 -7.28 17.61 10.47
CA VAL A 94 -6.48 16.79 11.41
C VAL A 94 -5.75 17.70 12.39
N SER A 95 -5.07 18.72 11.86
CA SER A 95 -4.21 19.60 12.62
C SER A 95 -4.98 20.44 13.63
N HIS A 96 -6.24 20.79 13.35
CA HIS A 96 -7.11 21.51 14.27
C HIS A 96 -7.74 20.64 15.38
N ASP A 97 -7.63 19.31 15.29
CA ASP A 97 -8.18 18.42 16.31
C ASP A 97 -7.46 18.58 17.67
N ARG A 98 -8.27 18.75 18.73
CA ARG A 98 -7.76 18.96 20.09
C ARG A 98 -6.90 17.80 20.58
N LEU A 99 -7.27 16.56 20.25
CA LEU A 99 -6.57 15.36 20.73
C LEU A 99 -5.28 15.14 19.95
N VAL A 100 -5.29 15.38 18.65
CA VAL A 100 -4.08 15.39 17.80
C VAL A 100 -3.06 16.40 18.36
N LYS A 101 -3.47 17.67 18.55
CA LYS A 101 -2.60 18.71 19.13
C LYS A 101 -2.07 18.32 20.53
N LYS A 102 -2.98 17.97 21.45
CA LYS A 102 -2.61 17.63 22.85
C LYS A 102 -1.64 16.45 22.92
N ARG A 103 -1.79 15.46 22.04
CA ARG A 103 -0.95 14.24 22.02
C ARG A 103 0.30 14.38 21.14
N LYS A 104 0.49 15.55 20.51
CA LYS A 104 1.61 15.90 19.63
C LYS A 104 1.70 14.99 18.40
N TYR A 105 0.56 14.61 17.84
CA TYR A 105 0.50 14.00 16.51
C TYR A 105 0.54 15.10 15.45
N ARG A 106 1.09 14.79 14.28
CA ARG A 106 1.08 15.69 13.11
C ARG A 106 0.91 14.90 11.83
N VAL A 107 0.28 15.48 10.82
CA VAL A 107 0.37 14.94 9.46
C VAL A 107 1.76 15.27 8.92
N GLY A 108 2.45 14.27 8.39
CA GLY A 108 3.79 14.44 7.81
C GLY A 108 3.99 13.64 6.53
N VAL A 109 2.98 12.88 6.09
CA VAL A 109 3.06 12.03 4.92
C VAL A 109 1.83 12.21 4.04
N VAL A 110 2.01 12.24 2.73
CA VAL A 110 0.95 12.06 1.73
C VAL A 110 1.30 10.81 0.91
N ARG A 111 0.44 9.81 0.87
CA ARG A 111 0.72 8.52 0.23
C ARG A 111 -0.23 8.26 -0.94
N PHE A 112 0.33 7.99 -2.12
CA PHE A 112 -0.39 7.44 -3.26
C PHE A 112 -0.21 5.91 -3.24
N THR A 113 -1.32 5.18 -3.05
CA THR A 113 -1.34 3.71 -2.89
C THR A 113 -2.69 3.16 -3.39
N GLY A 114 -3.10 1.94 -3.01
CA GLY A 114 -4.35 1.31 -3.40
C GLY A 114 -4.16 0.34 -4.55
N ASN A 115 -3.87 0.87 -5.73
CA ASN A 115 -3.61 0.09 -6.93
C ASN A 115 -2.29 0.53 -7.58
N GLU A 116 -2.28 0.90 -8.87
CA GLU A 116 -1.05 1.31 -9.56
C GLU A 116 -1.08 2.81 -9.90
N PRO A 117 -0.42 3.67 -9.11
CA PRO A 117 -0.39 5.11 -9.35
C PRO A 117 0.23 5.49 -10.70
N THR A 118 1.22 4.75 -11.19
CA THR A 118 1.90 5.08 -12.45
C THR A 118 1.01 4.95 -13.69
N LEU A 119 -0.17 4.31 -13.60
CA LEU A 119 -1.17 4.35 -14.68
C LEU A 119 -1.74 5.75 -14.92
N GLN A 120 -1.58 6.65 -13.95
CA GLN A 120 -2.08 8.03 -13.96
C GLN A 120 -0.93 9.02 -13.75
N TRP A 121 0.28 8.68 -14.19
CA TRP A 121 1.52 9.35 -13.79
C TRP A 121 1.51 10.86 -13.97
N ASP A 122 1.09 11.34 -15.14
CA ASP A 122 1.02 12.76 -15.45
C ASP A 122 0.03 13.52 -14.53
N HIS A 123 -1.08 12.87 -14.13
CA HIS A 123 -2.01 13.45 -13.16
C HIS A 123 -1.36 13.57 -11.79
N ILE A 124 -0.64 12.54 -11.34
CA ILE A 124 0.07 12.55 -10.05
C ILE A 124 1.14 13.63 -10.05
N LEU A 125 1.95 13.73 -11.10
CA LEU A 125 2.97 14.78 -11.22
C LEU A 125 2.38 16.19 -11.07
N GLU A 126 1.21 16.44 -11.66
CA GLU A 126 0.54 17.74 -11.51
C GLU A 126 0.06 17.98 -10.07
N VAL A 127 -0.48 16.94 -9.41
CA VAL A 127 -0.82 17.03 -7.98
C VAL A 127 0.42 17.35 -7.14
N LEU A 128 1.57 16.71 -7.41
CA LEU A 128 2.81 16.98 -6.68
C LEU A 128 3.30 18.41 -6.90
N LYS A 129 3.30 18.92 -8.14
CA LYS A 129 3.69 20.30 -8.44
C LYS A 129 2.83 21.34 -7.72
N LEU A 130 1.53 21.08 -7.63
CA LEU A 130 0.61 21.96 -6.90
C LEU A 130 0.81 21.86 -5.39
N LEU A 131 1.06 20.66 -4.87
CA LEU A 131 1.34 20.46 -3.45
C LEU A 131 2.70 21.06 -3.04
N ASP A 132 3.70 21.02 -3.91
CA ASP A 132 5.05 21.57 -3.72
C ASP A 132 5.06 23.09 -3.54
N LYS A 133 4.06 23.76 -4.12
CA LYS A 133 3.84 25.21 -3.99
C LYS A 133 2.99 25.59 -2.77
N SER A 134 2.54 24.64 -1.97
CA SER A 134 1.72 24.90 -0.79
C SER A 134 2.57 25.17 0.45
N ASP A 135 2.02 25.94 1.41
CA ASP A 135 2.68 26.26 2.69
C ASP A 135 2.95 25.02 3.59
N GLU A 136 2.41 23.85 3.22
CA GLU A 136 2.64 22.59 3.92
C GLU A 136 3.79 21.76 3.32
N ALA A 137 4.28 22.09 2.12
CA ALA A 137 5.21 21.25 1.36
C ALA A 137 6.44 20.81 2.16
N GLU A 138 7.15 21.74 2.79
CA GLU A 138 8.38 21.46 3.54
C GLU A 138 8.18 20.54 4.76
N LYS A 139 6.95 20.42 5.27
CA LYS A 139 6.60 19.57 6.42
C LYS A 139 6.18 18.18 6.00
N LEU A 140 5.95 17.96 4.70
CA LEU A 140 5.41 16.76 4.12
C LEU A 140 6.48 15.95 3.40
N LYS A 141 6.34 14.63 3.52
CA LYS A 141 6.96 13.66 2.63
C LYS A 141 5.87 13.02 1.79
N VAL A 142 6.09 12.90 0.49
CA VAL A 142 5.23 12.12 -0.39
C VAL A 142 5.76 10.71 -0.50
N ILE A 143 4.89 9.71 -0.46
CA ILE A 143 5.24 8.33 -0.78
C ILE A 143 4.38 7.88 -1.97
N ILE A 144 5.01 7.36 -3.01
CA ILE A 144 4.35 6.79 -4.18
C ILE A 144 4.66 5.30 -4.21
N GLU A 145 3.64 4.46 -4.00
CA GLU A 145 3.79 3.02 -4.09
C GLU A 145 3.49 2.53 -5.51
N THR A 146 4.45 1.91 -6.17
CA THR A 146 4.29 1.40 -7.55
C THR A 146 4.77 -0.04 -7.66
N ASN A 147 4.27 -0.80 -8.62
CA ASN A 147 4.88 -2.07 -8.99
C ASN A 147 6.10 -1.94 -9.90
N GLY A 148 6.40 -0.73 -10.43
CA GLY A 148 7.58 -0.45 -11.23
C GLY A 148 7.54 -0.93 -12.69
N ILE A 149 6.53 -1.68 -13.13
CA ILE A 149 6.51 -2.24 -14.50
C ILE A 149 6.48 -1.14 -15.56
N LEU A 150 5.69 -0.07 -15.37
CA LEU A 150 5.64 1.02 -16.35
C LEU A 150 6.96 1.81 -16.39
N ALA A 151 7.66 1.94 -15.25
CA ALA A 151 9.02 2.47 -15.20
C ALA A 151 9.98 1.61 -16.02
N GLY A 152 9.99 0.29 -15.79
CA GLY A 152 10.86 -0.65 -16.51
C GLY A 152 10.62 -0.61 -18.02
N MET A 153 9.36 -0.56 -18.42
CA MET A 153 8.96 -0.42 -19.82
C MET A 153 9.26 0.96 -20.44
N GLY A 154 9.72 1.94 -19.65
CA GLY A 154 10.00 3.31 -20.13
C GLY A 154 8.74 4.11 -20.50
N LYS A 155 7.61 3.79 -19.87
CA LYS A 155 6.30 4.42 -20.15
C LYS A 155 6.00 5.64 -19.30
N ILE A 156 6.87 5.96 -18.34
CA ILE A 156 6.72 7.14 -17.48
C ILE A 156 8.03 7.94 -17.48
N ASN A 157 7.91 9.26 -17.29
CA ASN A 157 9.03 10.20 -17.26
C ASN A 157 9.23 10.75 -15.84
N PHE A 158 10.44 10.64 -15.29
CA PHE A 158 10.77 11.06 -13.94
C PHE A 158 11.36 12.48 -13.85
N GLN A 159 11.71 13.11 -14.97
CA GLN A 159 12.34 14.44 -15.02
C GLN A 159 11.55 15.51 -14.28
N GLU A 160 10.22 15.43 -14.32
CA GLU A 160 9.35 16.40 -13.65
C GLU A 160 9.39 16.29 -12.13
N LEU A 161 9.83 15.17 -11.55
CA LEU A 161 10.02 15.04 -10.11
C LEU A 161 11.23 15.86 -9.61
N GLU A 162 12.29 15.98 -10.40
CA GLU A 162 13.48 16.77 -10.03
C GLU A 162 13.21 18.27 -9.95
N LYS A 163 12.12 18.71 -10.58
CA LYS A 163 11.68 20.11 -10.56
C LYS A 163 10.95 20.50 -9.27
N LEU A 164 10.70 19.55 -8.38
CA LEU A 164 10.10 19.82 -7.08
C LEU A 164 11.16 20.43 -6.15
N GLU A 165 10.84 21.56 -5.55
CA GLU A 165 11.80 22.34 -4.76
C GLU A 165 11.66 22.07 -3.26
N ASN A 166 10.46 21.75 -2.79
CA ASN A 166 10.12 21.73 -1.36
C ASN A 166 9.80 20.32 -0.84
N LEU A 167 9.11 19.51 -1.64
CA LEU A 167 8.70 18.16 -1.27
C LEU A 167 9.86 17.18 -1.26
N ARG A 168 9.82 16.27 -0.28
CA ARG A 168 10.59 15.02 -0.32
C ARG A 168 9.70 13.91 -0.86
N VAL A 169 10.22 13.06 -1.74
CA VAL A 169 9.46 11.98 -2.39
C VAL A 169 10.17 10.64 -2.18
N ASP A 170 9.48 9.69 -1.55
CA ASP A 170 9.87 8.29 -1.56
C ASP A 170 9.07 7.57 -2.66
N VAL A 171 9.76 6.85 -3.55
CA VAL A 171 9.14 5.92 -4.50
C VAL A 171 9.38 4.50 -4.02
N ASP A 172 8.33 3.85 -3.57
CA ASP A 172 8.37 2.48 -3.05
C ASP A 172 8.00 1.51 -4.17
N VAL A 173 8.99 0.82 -4.72
CA VAL A 173 8.80 -0.22 -5.75
C VAL A 173 8.45 -1.52 -5.08
N SER A 174 7.16 -1.84 -5.08
CA SER A 174 6.59 -3.00 -4.41
C SER A 174 6.68 -4.25 -5.30
N PHE A 175 7.70 -5.06 -5.07
CA PHE A 175 7.90 -6.37 -5.69
C PHE A 175 6.84 -7.38 -5.22
N LYS A 176 6.43 -8.26 -6.14
CA LYS A 176 5.33 -9.23 -5.92
C LYS A 176 5.86 -10.67 -5.89
N GLY A 177 7.00 -10.86 -5.23
CA GLY A 177 7.81 -12.06 -5.24
C GLY A 177 9.29 -11.68 -5.38
N VAL A 178 10.20 -12.60 -5.08
CA VAL A 178 11.66 -12.38 -5.18
C VAL A 178 12.30 -13.08 -6.38
N ASN A 179 11.50 -13.86 -7.12
CA ASN A 179 11.89 -14.48 -8.37
C ASN A 179 10.70 -14.54 -9.34
N TYR A 180 10.97 -15.00 -10.56
CA TYR A 180 10.03 -15.05 -11.67
C TYR A 180 8.80 -15.92 -11.39
N GLU A 181 9.00 -17.09 -10.80
CA GLU A 181 7.97 -18.07 -10.47
C GLU A 181 7.04 -17.55 -9.36
N GLN A 182 7.62 -16.98 -8.31
CA GLN A 182 6.86 -16.32 -7.24
C GLN A 182 6.05 -15.15 -7.78
N PHE A 183 6.66 -14.29 -8.60
CA PHE A 183 5.98 -13.17 -9.24
C PHE A 183 4.74 -13.64 -10.01
N GLU A 184 4.89 -14.64 -10.87
CA GLU A 184 3.77 -15.14 -11.68
C GLU A 184 2.67 -15.74 -10.82
N TRP A 185 3.05 -16.56 -9.84
CA TRP A 185 2.10 -17.19 -8.93
C TRP A 185 1.29 -16.18 -8.13
N LEU A 186 1.97 -15.19 -7.54
CA LEU A 186 1.40 -14.23 -6.60
C LEU A 186 0.62 -13.12 -7.33
N SER A 187 1.13 -12.63 -8.45
CA SER A 187 0.54 -11.52 -9.22
C SER A 187 -0.48 -11.98 -10.28
N SER A 188 -0.55 -13.28 -10.57
CA SER A 188 -1.33 -13.86 -11.69
C SER A 188 -1.01 -13.19 -13.03
N THR A 189 0.27 -12.90 -13.25
CA THR A 189 0.77 -12.14 -14.40
C THR A 189 1.97 -12.90 -15.01
N PRO A 190 2.16 -12.91 -16.34
CA PRO A 190 3.24 -13.70 -16.95
C PRO A 190 4.62 -13.39 -16.36
N LYS A 191 5.38 -14.43 -16.01
CA LYS A 191 6.67 -14.27 -15.30
C LYS A 191 7.66 -13.32 -15.97
N LYS A 192 7.66 -13.26 -17.31
CA LYS A 192 8.50 -12.33 -18.09
C LYS A 192 8.34 -10.85 -17.72
N LEU A 193 7.24 -10.46 -17.07
CA LEU A 193 7.02 -9.09 -16.62
C LEU A 193 7.75 -8.76 -15.32
N PHE A 194 8.23 -9.75 -14.58
CA PHE A 194 9.05 -9.53 -13.38
C PHE A 194 10.32 -8.74 -13.68
N ARG A 195 10.96 -9.00 -14.84
CA ARG A 195 12.12 -8.22 -15.31
C ARG A 195 11.85 -6.71 -15.33
N TYR A 196 10.61 -6.30 -15.64
CA TYR A 196 10.25 -4.88 -15.67
C TYR A 196 10.05 -4.29 -14.27
N GLN A 197 9.77 -5.09 -13.24
CA GLN A 197 9.84 -4.61 -11.86
C GLN A 197 11.30 -4.28 -11.50
N ILE A 198 12.24 -5.19 -11.84
CA ILE A 198 13.67 -5.01 -11.60
C ILE A 198 14.20 -3.81 -12.39
N GLU A 199 13.99 -3.78 -13.70
CA GLU A 199 14.39 -2.65 -14.56
C GLU A 199 13.75 -1.34 -14.10
N GLY A 200 12.49 -1.37 -13.65
CA GLY A 200 11.82 -0.19 -13.12
C GLY A 200 12.50 0.38 -11.89
N PHE A 201 12.80 -0.48 -10.91
CA PHE A 201 13.56 -0.09 -9.73
C PHE A 201 14.94 0.45 -10.10
N VAL A 202 15.72 -0.31 -10.88
CA VAL A 202 17.09 0.06 -11.28
C VAL A 202 17.11 1.40 -11.99
N ARG A 203 16.23 1.60 -12.98
CA ARG A 203 16.16 2.85 -13.74
C ARG A 203 15.83 4.04 -12.87
N MET A 204 14.90 3.91 -11.93
CA MET A 204 14.56 5.01 -11.02
C MET A 204 15.66 5.25 -10.00
N PHE A 205 16.22 4.19 -9.41
CA PHE A 205 17.29 4.29 -8.42
C PHE A 205 18.53 4.95 -9.01
N ASP A 206 19.01 4.45 -10.15
CA ASP A 206 20.21 4.97 -10.82
C ASP A 206 19.99 6.41 -11.31
N TYR A 207 18.77 6.76 -11.74
CA TYR A 207 18.44 8.12 -12.16
C TYR A 207 18.47 9.12 -10.99
N PHE A 208 17.99 8.72 -9.82
CA PHE A 208 17.92 9.57 -8.63
C PHE A 208 19.11 9.38 -7.67
N GLU A 209 20.14 8.66 -8.08
CA GLU A 209 21.33 8.45 -7.25
C GLU A 209 21.97 9.81 -6.89
N GLY A 210 22.19 10.03 -5.60
CA GLY A 210 22.71 11.31 -5.08
C GLY A 210 21.67 12.44 -4.93
N ASN A 211 20.41 12.22 -5.30
CA ASN A 211 19.35 13.21 -5.05
C ASN A 211 18.94 13.21 -3.57
N GLU A 212 19.00 14.37 -2.91
CA GLU A 212 18.70 14.49 -1.47
C GLU A 212 17.20 14.48 -1.14
N ARG A 213 16.33 14.70 -2.12
CA ARG A 213 14.88 14.84 -1.95
C ARG A 213 14.10 13.65 -2.44
N ILE A 214 14.62 12.92 -3.42
CA ILE A 214 13.95 11.79 -4.06
C ILE A 214 14.69 10.51 -3.72
N ASN A 215 13.98 9.56 -3.14
CA ASN A 215 14.55 8.31 -2.68
C ASN A 215 13.74 7.13 -3.20
N VAL A 216 14.40 6.15 -3.78
CA VAL A 216 13.75 4.96 -4.38
C VAL A 216 14.03 3.74 -3.52
N ASN A 217 13.00 3.01 -3.12
CA ASN A 217 13.11 1.87 -2.21
C ASN A 217 12.58 0.59 -2.86
N PRO A 218 13.33 -0.53 -2.82
CA PRO A 218 12.75 -1.83 -3.12
C PRO A 218 11.98 -2.32 -1.89
N VAL A 219 10.72 -2.69 -2.10
CA VAL A 219 9.83 -3.17 -1.03
C VAL A 219 9.25 -4.51 -1.42
N LEU A 220 9.32 -5.50 -0.54
CA LEU A 220 8.59 -6.75 -0.71
C LEU A 220 7.18 -6.58 -0.16
N GLY A 221 6.20 -6.47 -1.07
CA GLY A 221 4.81 -6.19 -0.73
C GLY A 221 4.00 -7.40 -0.24
N ILE A 222 4.66 -8.50 0.11
CA ILE A 222 4.05 -9.70 0.70
C ILE A 222 5.12 -10.57 1.37
N ASN A 223 4.79 -11.16 2.51
CA ASN A 223 5.63 -12.06 3.30
C ASN A 223 4.76 -12.91 4.23
N HIS A 224 5.36 -13.85 4.94
CA HIS A 224 4.74 -14.55 6.06
C HIS A 224 4.44 -13.59 7.22
N GLU A 225 3.38 -13.87 7.97
CA GLU A 225 3.05 -13.15 9.20
C GLU A 225 3.09 -14.14 10.36
N GLU A 226 4.08 -14.01 11.23
CA GLU A 226 4.28 -14.93 12.37
C GLU A 226 3.30 -14.62 13.52
N ASN A 227 2.79 -13.40 13.61
CA ASN A 227 1.95 -12.92 14.72
C ASN A 227 0.63 -12.30 14.21
N TYR A 228 -0.17 -13.09 13.51
CA TYR A 228 -1.48 -12.66 13.03
C TYR A 228 -2.52 -12.76 14.15
N CYS A 229 -3.20 -11.65 14.47
CA CYS A 229 -4.25 -11.62 15.48
C CYS A 229 -5.63 -11.39 14.84
N VAL A 230 -6.53 -12.35 15.01
CA VAL A 230 -7.97 -12.19 14.73
C VAL A 230 -8.70 -11.93 16.03
N ARG A 231 -9.57 -10.92 16.06
CA ARG A 231 -10.45 -10.65 17.20
C ARG A 231 -11.89 -10.97 16.81
N ARG A 232 -12.55 -11.82 17.59
CA ARG A 232 -13.97 -12.19 17.41
C ARG A 232 -14.63 -12.38 18.77
N ASP A 233 -15.81 -11.81 18.96
CA ASP A 233 -16.63 -11.95 20.18
C ASP A 233 -15.87 -11.73 21.50
N GLY A 234 -14.99 -10.73 21.52
CA GLY A 234 -14.17 -10.38 22.69
C GLY A 234 -12.97 -11.29 22.94
N ARG A 235 -12.75 -12.32 22.10
CA ARG A 235 -11.59 -13.23 22.16
C ARG A 235 -10.53 -12.85 21.13
N GLU A 236 -9.28 -13.15 21.46
CA GLU A 236 -8.13 -12.96 20.57
C GLU A 236 -7.56 -14.31 20.15
N TYR A 237 -7.40 -14.49 18.84
CA TYR A 237 -6.85 -15.68 18.21
C TYR A 237 -5.52 -15.31 17.56
N PHE A 238 -4.42 -15.80 18.15
CA PHE A 238 -3.06 -15.62 17.62
C PHE A 238 -2.68 -16.81 16.75
N MET A 239 -2.24 -16.54 15.53
CA MET A 239 -1.91 -17.55 14.52
C MET A 239 -0.77 -17.07 13.64
N LYS A 240 -0.14 -18.01 12.93
CA LYS A 240 0.82 -17.73 11.88
C LYS A 240 0.14 -17.84 10.53
N VAL A 241 0.47 -16.94 9.62
CA VAL A 241 0.07 -16.97 8.22
C VAL A 241 1.29 -17.23 7.35
N GLU A 242 1.21 -18.29 6.56
CA GLU A 242 2.19 -18.66 5.57
C GLU A 242 1.68 -18.32 4.17
N ILE A 243 2.53 -17.70 3.35
CA ILE A 243 2.28 -17.59 1.92
C ILE A 243 2.78 -18.86 1.24
N ILE A 244 1.92 -19.47 0.43
CA ILE A 244 2.15 -20.81 -0.13
C ILE A 244 2.15 -20.81 -1.66
N ASP A 245 2.84 -21.77 -2.24
CA ASP A 245 2.77 -22.12 -3.66
C ASP A 245 1.47 -22.90 -4.00
N ALA A 246 1.31 -23.23 -5.29
CA ALA A 246 0.16 -24.00 -5.78
C ALA A 246 0.03 -25.41 -5.19
N LYS A 247 1.12 -25.95 -4.63
CA LYS A 247 1.18 -27.29 -4.01
C LYS A 247 1.00 -27.23 -2.48
N GLY A 248 0.87 -26.04 -1.90
CA GLY A 248 0.77 -25.83 -0.46
C GLY A 248 2.10 -25.78 0.28
N ASN A 249 3.23 -25.70 -0.42
CA ASN A 249 4.53 -25.48 0.19
C ASN A 249 4.67 -24.02 0.57
N LYS A 250 5.28 -23.74 1.73
CA LYS A 250 5.63 -22.38 2.14
C LYS A 250 6.63 -21.81 1.14
N LEU A 251 6.36 -20.61 0.61
CA LEU A 251 7.31 -19.90 -0.26
C LEU A 251 8.55 -19.48 0.54
N ASP A 252 9.69 -19.44 -0.13
CA ASP A 252 10.93 -18.89 0.43
C ASP A 252 11.19 -17.50 -0.16
N PHE A 253 10.96 -16.45 0.63
CA PHE A 253 11.21 -15.07 0.19
C PHE A 253 12.71 -14.67 0.23
N TYR A 254 13.61 -15.63 0.40
CA TYR A 254 15.06 -15.48 0.23
C TYR A 254 15.60 -16.22 -1.00
N ASP A 255 14.73 -16.92 -1.76
CA ASP A 255 15.08 -17.57 -3.03
C ASP A 255 15.08 -16.53 -4.18
N TYR A 256 16.02 -15.59 -4.12
CA TYR A 256 16.12 -14.49 -5.08
C TYR A 256 16.55 -15.00 -6.47
N SER A 257 15.98 -14.46 -7.54
CA SER A 257 16.58 -14.66 -8.86
C SER A 257 17.92 -13.92 -8.95
N LYS A 258 18.86 -14.49 -9.73
CA LYS A 258 20.22 -13.93 -9.87
C LYS A 258 20.23 -12.44 -10.23
N ASP A 259 19.38 -12.03 -11.17
CA ASP A 259 19.25 -10.63 -11.58
C ASP A 259 18.65 -9.74 -10.48
N PHE A 260 17.80 -10.27 -9.60
CA PHE A 260 17.30 -9.55 -8.44
C PHE A 260 18.42 -9.28 -7.44
N GLU A 261 19.27 -10.27 -7.14
CA GLU A 261 20.43 -10.09 -6.26
C GLU A 261 21.44 -9.09 -6.86
N GLU A 262 21.84 -9.32 -8.10
CA GLU A 262 22.89 -8.54 -8.78
C GLU A 262 22.45 -7.09 -9.07
N LEU A 263 21.15 -6.85 -9.28
CA LEU A 263 20.67 -5.53 -9.69
C LEU A 263 19.89 -4.79 -8.60
N VAL A 264 19.06 -5.47 -7.80
CA VAL A 264 18.24 -4.80 -6.77
C VAL A 264 19.00 -4.73 -5.44
N LEU A 265 19.40 -5.90 -4.91
CA LEU A 265 20.00 -5.98 -3.58
C LEU A 265 21.41 -5.36 -3.51
N SER A 266 22.14 -5.34 -4.63
CA SER A 266 23.41 -4.64 -4.76
C SER A 266 23.30 -3.11 -4.61
N ARG A 267 22.12 -2.53 -4.90
CA ARG A 267 21.85 -1.09 -4.83
C ARG A 267 21.26 -0.69 -3.49
N LYS A 268 20.33 -1.50 -2.99
CA LYS A 268 19.62 -1.20 -1.75
C LYS A 268 19.04 -2.43 -1.08
N GLU A 269 19.10 -2.41 0.26
CA GLU A 269 18.44 -3.40 1.09
C GLU A 269 16.91 -3.44 0.82
N LEU A 270 16.39 -4.65 0.67
CA LEU A 270 14.97 -4.91 0.49
C LEU A 270 14.21 -4.64 1.78
N ARG A 271 13.27 -3.70 1.73
CA ARG A 271 12.36 -3.44 2.84
C ARG A 271 11.19 -4.42 2.83
N TYR A 272 10.70 -4.77 4.01
CA TYR A 272 9.50 -5.58 4.17
C TYR A 272 8.36 -4.69 4.64
N ASP A 273 7.17 -4.87 4.05
CA ASP A 273 5.96 -4.22 4.55
C ASP A 273 5.65 -4.73 5.97
N GLU A 274 5.31 -3.83 6.90
CA GLU A 274 5.02 -4.17 8.30
C GLU A 274 3.76 -5.05 8.45
N ALA A 275 2.92 -5.10 7.41
CA ALA A 275 1.68 -5.85 7.36
C ALA A 275 1.60 -6.73 6.09
N PRO A 276 2.52 -7.70 5.92
CA PRO A 276 2.79 -8.34 4.64
C PRO A 276 1.59 -9.13 4.08
N PHE A 277 0.77 -9.69 4.95
CA PHE A 277 -0.55 -10.18 4.60
C PHE A 277 -1.57 -9.74 5.66
N ARG A 278 -2.64 -9.10 5.21
CA ARG A 278 -3.83 -8.86 6.03
C ARG A 278 -5.10 -9.14 5.28
N GLU A 279 -6.04 -9.73 6.00
CA GLU A 279 -7.37 -10.02 5.51
C GLU A 279 -8.24 -8.75 5.51
N TYR A 280 -7.88 -7.78 4.67
CA TYR A 280 -8.62 -6.53 4.53
C TYR A 280 -10.02 -6.77 3.95
N PHE A 281 -10.98 -5.89 4.30
CA PHE A 281 -12.37 -5.98 3.84
C PHE A 281 -12.53 -6.14 2.31
N GLY A 282 -11.62 -5.59 1.51
CA GLY A 282 -11.70 -5.68 0.05
C GLY A 282 -10.61 -6.47 -0.64
N ILE A 283 -10.01 -7.45 0.05
CA ILE A 283 -9.40 -8.59 -0.66
C ILE A 283 -10.48 -9.38 -1.39
N ASN A 284 -10.09 -10.07 -2.46
CA ASN A 284 -10.88 -11.18 -2.98
C ASN A 284 -10.56 -12.43 -2.16
N ARG A 285 -11.52 -12.89 -1.33
CA ARG A 285 -11.30 -14.03 -0.44
C ARG A 285 -10.97 -15.32 -1.19
N GLU A 286 -11.65 -15.59 -2.30
CA GLU A 286 -11.44 -16.79 -3.10
C GLU A 286 -10.00 -16.85 -3.65
N ARG A 287 -9.51 -15.75 -4.21
CA ARG A 287 -8.14 -15.64 -4.71
C ARG A 287 -7.12 -15.68 -3.58
N ALA A 288 -7.38 -14.98 -2.48
CA ALA A 288 -6.46 -14.93 -1.34
C ALA A 288 -6.26 -16.30 -0.69
N ARG A 289 -7.32 -17.13 -0.60
CA ARG A 289 -7.20 -18.52 -0.12
C ARG A 289 -6.14 -19.30 -0.89
N GLN A 290 -6.02 -19.10 -2.20
CA GLN A 290 -5.06 -19.84 -3.03
C GLN A 290 -3.60 -19.67 -2.60
N VAL A 291 -3.25 -18.58 -1.90
CA VAL A 291 -1.86 -18.27 -1.54
C VAL A 291 -1.61 -18.30 -0.04
N VAL A 292 -2.56 -18.77 0.77
CA VAL A 292 -2.51 -18.66 2.23
C VAL A 292 -2.66 -20.04 2.88
N ALA A 293 -1.77 -20.33 3.83
CA ALA A 293 -2.00 -21.33 4.86
C ALA A 293 -1.95 -20.67 6.24
N VAL A 294 -2.78 -21.14 7.16
CA VAL A 294 -2.81 -20.65 8.54
C VAL A 294 -2.34 -21.77 9.47
N VAL A 295 -1.42 -21.45 10.38
CA VAL A 295 -1.00 -22.36 11.45
C VAL A 295 -1.57 -21.83 12.76
N TYR A 296 -2.44 -22.63 13.38
CA TYR A 296 -3.09 -22.31 14.65
C TYR A 296 -3.03 -23.53 15.59
N LYS A 297 -2.51 -23.33 16.81
CA LYS A 297 -2.33 -24.38 17.82
C LYS A 297 -1.66 -25.67 17.28
N GLY A 298 -0.64 -25.51 16.45
CA GLY A 298 0.11 -26.62 15.84
C GLY A 298 -0.57 -27.30 14.65
N LYS A 299 -1.82 -26.97 14.32
CA LYS A 299 -2.51 -27.46 13.14
C LYS A 299 -2.35 -26.48 11.98
N ARG A 300 -2.03 -27.00 10.80
CA ARG A 300 -1.87 -26.24 9.55
C ARG A 300 -3.12 -26.39 8.68
N TYR A 301 -3.73 -25.27 8.31
CA TYR A 301 -4.94 -25.17 7.51
C TYR A 301 -4.56 -24.60 6.14
N LEU A 302 -4.60 -25.43 5.10
CA LEU A 302 -4.27 -25.03 3.72
C LEU A 302 -5.47 -24.35 3.05
N ASN A 303 -5.22 -23.24 2.37
CA ASN A 303 -6.23 -22.49 1.63
C ASN A 303 -7.40 -22.00 2.49
N VAL A 304 -7.12 -21.68 3.75
CA VAL A 304 -8.09 -21.15 4.72
C VAL A 304 -7.60 -19.79 5.20
N LEU A 305 -8.48 -18.78 5.19
CA LEU A 305 -8.15 -17.46 5.69
C LEU A 305 -8.12 -17.41 7.23
N PRO A 306 -7.38 -16.46 7.84
CA PRO A 306 -7.33 -16.31 9.29
C PRO A 306 -8.71 -16.25 9.97
N SER A 307 -9.67 -15.50 9.42
CA SER A 307 -11.02 -15.40 9.96
C SER A 307 -11.78 -16.74 9.95
N GLU A 308 -11.54 -17.57 8.94
CA GLU A 308 -12.25 -18.84 8.71
C GLU A 308 -11.73 -19.93 9.66
N VAL A 309 -10.46 -19.86 10.06
CA VAL A 309 -9.93 -20.74 11.10
C VAL A 309 -10.66 -20.52 12.43
N VAL A 310 -11.02 -19.28 12.76
CA VAL A 310 -11.78 -18.98 13.97
C VAL A 310 -13.17 -19.61 13.93
N GLU A 311 -13.87 -19.50 12.79
CA GLU A 311 -15.17 -20.15 12.57
C GLU A 311 -15.08 -21.67 12.76
N LEU A 312 -14.10 -22.31 12.12
CA LEU A 312 -13.90 -23.76 12.22
C LEU A 312 -13.57 -24.22 13.65
N VAL A 313 -12.84 -23.44 14.43
CA VAL A 313 -12.48 -23.82 15.81
C VAL A 313 -13.68 -23.67 16.74
N GLU A 314 -14.49 -22.63 16.55
CA GLU A 314 -15.69 -22.38 17.36
C GLU A 314 -16.81 -23.38 17.07
N GLU A 315 -16.99 -23.82 15.82
CA GLU A 315 -17.97 -24.87 15.47
C GLU A 315 -17.64 -26.25 16.08
N ASN A 316 -16.38 -26.48 16.43
CA ASN A 316 -15.89 -27.74 17.02
C ASN A 316 -15.68 -27.67 18.54
N SER A 317 -16.07 -26.58 19.21
CA SER A 317 -15.90 -26.36 20.67
C SER A 317 -17.23 -26.39 21.41
#